data_AF-A0A327TV96-F1
#
_entry.id   AF-A0A327TV96-F1
#
_cell.length_a   1.000
_cell.length_b   1.000
_cell.length_c   1.000
_cell.angle_alpha   90.00
_cell.angle_beta   90.00
_cell.angle_gamma   90.00
#
_symmetry.space_group_name_H-M   'P 1'
#
loop_
_entity.id
_entity.type
_entity.pdbx_description
1 polymer ?
#
loop_
_entity_poly.entity_id
_entity_poly.type
_entity_poly.pdbx_seq_one_letter_code
_entity_poly.pdbx_strand_id
1 'polypeptide(L)'
;MRRKVPLGAVLEAWNFFEDLARGLDAVHRLPQQGAVHSSAYEKLLGGEFAAWSPDEQRAVLELITAGVELWNSFPVIANPCSVIVSDGELGNPRVS
;
A
#
# COMPACT_ATOMS: atom_id res chain seq x y z
N MET A 1 5.46 -17.71 18.65
CA MET A 1 6.63 -16.80 18.52
C MET A 1 6.23 -15.63 17.63
N ARG A 2 6.22 -14.38 18.13
CA ARG A 2 6.09 -13.21 17.25
C ARG A 2 7.43 -13.03 16.52
N ARG A 3 7.44 -13.12 15.18
CA ARG A 3 8.64 -12.79 14.40
C ARG A 3 8.99 -11.32 14.63
N LYS A 4 10.25 -11.05 14.96
CA LYS A 4 10.76 -9.67 14.94
C LYS A 4 10.96 -9.30 13.48
N VAL A 5 10.35 -8.20 13.06
CA VAL A 5 10.53 -7.63 11.72
C VAL A 5 11.78 -6.75 11.76
N PRO A 6 12.69 -6.84 10.77
CA PRO A 6 13.82 -5.93 10.68
C PRO A 6 13.37 -4.48 10.52
N LEU A 7 14.06 -3.53 11.15
CA LEU A 7 13.70 -2.10 11.05
C LEU A 7 13.76 -1.57 9.62
N GLY A 8 14.73 -2.03 8.84
CA GLY A 8 14.82 -1.72 7.42
C GLY A 8 13.56 -2.10 6.65
N ALA A 9 12.93 -3.24 6.97
CA ALA A 9 11.70 -3.66 6.31
C ALA A 9 10.49 -2.78 6.68
N VAL A 10 10.46 -2.22 7.90
CA VAL A 10 9.43 -1.26 8.30
C VAL A 10 9.59 0.05 7.55
N LEU A 11 10.83 0.53 7.42
CA LEU A 11 11.16 1.74 6.67
C LEU A 11 10.85 1.60 5.18
N GLU A 12 11.23 0.47 4.57
CA GLU A 12 10.90 0.15 3.17
C GLU A 12 9.39 0.13 2.94
N ALA A 13 8.62 -0.53 3.82
CA ALA A 13 7.16 -0.57 3.71
C ALA A 13 6.53 0.82 3.84
N TRP A 14 7.00 1.64 4.78
CA TRP A 14 6.55 3.02 4.93
C TRP A 14 6.76 3.81 3.63
N ASN A 15 7.99 3.82 3.12
CA ASN A 15 8.34 4.56 1.89
C ASN A 15 7.51 4.08 0.71
N PHE A 16 7.36 2.76 0.55
CA PHE A 16 6.54 2.18 -0.49
C PHE A 16 5.09 2.67 -0.44
N PHE A 17 4.46 2.71 0.73
CA PHE A 17 3.06 3.15 0.84
C PHE A 17 2.89 4.64 0.57
N GLU A 18 3.84 5.48 1.00
CA GLU A 18 3.82 6.90 0.63
C GLU A 18 3.92 7.09 -0.88
N ASP A 19 4.84 6.40 -1.53
CA ASP A 19 5.03 6.48 -2.97
C ASP A 19 3.82 5.91 -3.73
N LEU A 20 3.22 4.82 -3.23
CA LEU A 20 1.99 4.25 -3.77
C LEU A 20 0.83 5.25 -3.69
N ALA A 21 0.65 5.89 -2.54
CA ALA A 21 -0.41 6.87 -2.34
C ALA A 21 -0.21 8.11 -3.20
N ARG A 22 1.04 8.57 -3.38
CA ARG A 22 1.36 9.67 -4.31
C ARG A 22 1.12 9.28 -5.76
N GLY A 23 1.57 8.09 -6.17
CA GLY A 23 1.42 7.59 -7.54
C GLY A 23 -0.04 7.38 -7.96
N LEU A 24 -0.93 7.14 -7.00
CA LEU A 24 -2.36 6.93 -7.23
C LEU A 24 -3.23 8.14 -6.89
N ASP A 25 -2.60 9.29 -6.58
CA ASP A 25 -3.28 10.50 -6.08
C ASP A 25 -4.25 10.22 -4.91
N ALA A 26 -3.89 9.22 -4.10
CA ALA A 26 -4.67 8.68 -2.99
C ALA A 26 -4.05 9.04 -1.63
N VAL A 27 -3.27 10.12 -1.56
CA VAL A 27 -2.58 10.58 -0.34
C VAL A 27 -3.55 10.81 0.82
N HIS A 28 -4.79 11.21 0.53
CA HIS A 28 -5.87 11.37 1.50
C HIS A 28 -6.33 10.07 2.18
N ARG A 29 -5.96 8.90 1.63
CA ARG A 29 -6.28 7.59 2.21
C ARG A 29 -5.23 7.11 3.22
N LEU A 30 -4.05 7.74 3.24
CA LEU A 30 -3.08 7.51 4.31
C LEU A 30 -3.36 8.46 5.48
N PRO A 31 -3.03 8.05 6.72
CA PRO A 31 -3.10 8.95 7.86
C PRO A 31 -2.20 10.17 7.63
N GLN A 32 -2.68 11.34 8.04
CA GLN A 32 -1.97 12.59 7.87
C GLN A 32 -0.63 12.54 8.63
N GLN A 33 0.45 12.57 7.87
CA GLN A 33 1.81 12.57 8.43
C GLN A 33 2.03 13.90 9.19
N GLY A 34 2.56 13.78 10.41
CA GLY A 34 2.72 14.87 11.37
C GLY A 34 3.95 14.65 12.25
N ALA A 35 4.16 15.50 13.26
CA ALA A 35 5.40 15.50 14.05
C ALA A 35 5.75 14.13 14.67
N VAL A 36 4.75 13.35 15.10
CA VAL A 36 4.93 12.00 15.64
C VAL A 36 5.46 11.04 14.57
N HIS A 37 4.97 11.15 13.34
CA HIS A 37 5.43 10.34 12.21
C HIS A 37 6.88 10.68 11.83
N SER A 38 7.22 11.97 11.78
CA SER A 38 8.60 12.41 11.53
C SER A 38 9.55 11.92 12.61
N SER A 39 9.17 12.02 13.89
CA SER A 39 9.96 11.49 15.01
C SER A 39 10.19 9.97 14.91
N ALA A 40 9.13 9.22 14.59
CA ALA A 40 9.23 7.77 14.39
C ALA A 40 10.14 7.41 13.20
N TYR A 41 10.06 8.17 12.11
CA TYR A 41 10.89 7.98 10.92
C TYR A 41 12.38 8.22 11.21
N GLU A 42 12.72 9.30 11.91
CA GLU A 42 14.10 9.58 12.34
C GLU A 42 14.64 8.47 13.25
N LYS A 43 13.82 7.95 14.17
CA LYS A 43 14.20 6.81 15.01
C LYS A 43 14.38 5.51 14.23
N LEU A 44 13.61 5.30 13.15
CA LEU A 44 13.83 4.18 12.22
C LEU A 44 15.19 4.29 11.52
N LEU A 45 15.53 5.48 11.03
CA LEU A 45 16.83 5.76 10.42
C LEU A 45 17.99 5.55 11.41
N GLY A 46 17.81 5.96 12.67
CA GLY A 46 18.78 5.75 13.75
C GLY A 46 18.85 4.33 14.29
N GLY A 47 17.91 3.44 13.91
CA GLY A 47 17.84 2.07 14.43
C GLY A 47 17.33 1.96 15.87
N GLU A 48 16.68 3.00 16.40
CA GLU A 48 16.32 3.15 17.82
C GLU A 48 14.86 2.75 18.13
N PHE A 49 14.46 1.53 17.76
CA PHE A 49 13.06 1.08 17.97
C PHE A 49 12.67 0.92 19.44
N ALA A 50 13.62 0.59 20.32
CA ALA A 50 13.34 0.44 21.75
C ALA A 50 12.98 1.78 22.44
N ALA A 51 13.23 2.90 21.77
CA ALA A 51 12.96 4.26 22.26
C ALA A 51 11.63 4.84 21.73
N TRP A 52 10.78 4.00 21.13
CA TRP A 52 9.49 4.46 20.61
C TRP A 52 8.51 4.75 21.73
N SER A 53 7.85 5.90 21.63
CA SER A 53 6.69 6.20 22.44
C SER A 53 5.49 5.35 21.97
N PRO A 54 4.49 5.13 22.84
CA PRO A 54 3.24 4.49 22.44
C PRO A 54 2.57 5.18 21.25
N ASP A 55 2.66 6.50 21.16
CA ASP A 55 2.09 7.30 20.07
C ASP A 55 2.85 7.08 18.75
N GLU A 56 4.18 7.01 18.80
CA GLU A 56 5.00 6.69 17.61
C GLU A 56 4.69 5.28 17.10
N GLN A 57 4.62 4.31 18.01
CA GLN A 57 4.29 2.93 17.64
C GLN A 57 2.88 2.84 17.01
N ARG A 58 1.91 3.58 17.57
CA ARG A 58 0.56 3.65 17.04
C ARG A 58 0.53 4.32 15.66
N ALA A 59 1.25 5.43 15.51
CA ALA A 59 1.34 6.18 14.26
C ALA A 59 1.93 5.32 13.13
N VAL A 60 3.00 4.56 13.40
CA VAL A 60 3.57 3.61 12.43
C VAL A 60 2.58 2.51 12.09
N LEU A 61 1.91 1.94 13.11
CA LEU A 61 0.94 0.86 12.89
C LEU A 61 -0.23 1.33 12.02
N GLU A 62 -0.80 2.50 12.32
CA GLU A 62 -1.90 3.10 11.57
C GLU A 62 -1.50 3.35 10.11
N LEU A 63 -0.29 3.85 9.86
CA LEU A 63 0.22 4.05 8.51
C LEU A 63 0.35 2.73 7.73
N ILE A 64 0.99 1.72 8.34
CA ILE A 64 1.18 0.42 7.67
C ILE A 64 -0.17 -0.25 7.41
N THR A 65 -1.12 -0.17 8.34
CA THR A 65 -2.47 -0.70 8.14
C THR A 65 -3.17 0.02 6.99
N ALA A 66 -3.18 1.36 6.98
CA ALA A 66 -3.80 2.13 5.91
C ALA A 66 -3.14 1.87 4.55
N GLY A 67 -1.81 1.73 4.51
CA GLY A 67 -1.07 1.37 3.30
C GLY A 67 -1.44 -0.01 2.76
N VAL A 68 -1.59 -1.01 3.64
CA VAL A 68 -2.04 -2.36 3.24
C VAL A 68 -3.49 -2.34 2.75
N GLU A 69 -4.38 -1.60 3.41
CA GLU A 69 -5.76 -1.41 2.95
C GLU A 69 -5.80 -0.71 1.59
N LEU A 70 -4.96 0.32 1.39
CA LEU A 70 -4.81 0.99 0.12
C LEU A 70 -4.38 0.00 -0.97
N TRP A 71 -3.32 -0.77 -0.74
CA TRP A 71 -2.85 -1.81 -1.66
C TRP A 71 -3.95 -2.81 -2.02
N ASN A 72 -4.68 -3.33 -1.03
CA ASN A 72 -5.75 -4.29 -1.23
C ASN A 72 -6.98 -3.69 -1.94
N SER A 73 -7.15 -2.37 -1.89
CA SER A 73 -8.24 -1.68 -2.59
C SER A 73 -8.04 -1.61 -4.10
N PHE A 74 -6.81 -1.82 -4.58
CA PHE A 74 -6.55 -1.91 -6.01
C PHE A 74 -6.71 -3.37 -6.45
N PRO A 75 -7.60 -3.64 -7.42
CA PRO A 75 -7.64 -4.96 -8.04
C PRO A 75 -6.28 -5.19 -8.69
N VAL A 76 -5.50 -6.13 -8.16
CA VAL A 76 -4.41 -6.72 -8.92
C VAL A 76 -5.08 -7.31 -10.15
N ILE A 77 -4.95 -6.66 -11.30
CA ILE A 77 -5.36 -7.25 -12.57
C ILE A 77 -4.44 -8.44 -12.76
N ALA A 78 -4.84 -9.58 -12.21
CA ALA A 78 -4.23 -10.86 -12.48
C ALA A 78 -4.49 -11.12 -13.97
N ASN A 79 -3.50 -10.76 -14.79
CA ASN A 79 -3.43 -10.91 -16.24
C ASN A 79 -3.91 -9.69 -17.07
N PRO A 80 -3.01 -8.77 -17.48
CA PRO A 80 -3.34 -7.72 -18.45
C PRO A 80 -3.66 -8.27 -19.86
N CYS A 81 -3.46 -9.58 -20.12
CA CYS A 81 -3.64 -10.19 -21.44
C CYS A 81 -4.97 -10.95 -21.63
N SER A 82 -5.93 -10.90 -20.71
CA SER A 82 -7.22 -11.62 -20.89
C SER A 82 -8.34 -10.77 -21.52
N VAL A 83 -8.10 -9.48 -21.81
CA VAL A 83 -9.03 -8.68 -22.61
C VAL A 83 -8.82 -9.02 -24.10
N ILE A 84 -9.12 -10.26 -24.48
CA ILE A 84 -9.42 -10.59 -25.87
C ILE A 84 -10.92 -10.41 -26.04
N VAL A 85 -11.23 -9.34 -26.76
CA VAL A 85 -12.50 -8.95 -27.37
C VAL A 85 -13.43 -10.13 -27.64
N SER A 86 -14.58 -10.16 -26.98
CA SER A 86 -15.77 -10.84 -27.48
C SER A 86 -16.76 -9.76 -27.90
N ASP A 87 -16.54 -9.16 -29.05
CA ASP A 87 -17.59 -8.42 -29.75
C ASP A 87 -17.37 -8.51 -31.25
N GLY A 88 -18.37 -9.01 -31.96
CA GLY A 88 -18.31 -9.22 -33.41
C GLY A 88 -19.13 -10.40 -33.88
N GLU A 89 -20.45 -10.21 -33.87
CA GLU A 89 -21.47 -10.96 -34.61
C GLU A 89 -20.95 -11.62 -35.90
N LEU A 90 -21.20 -12.93 -36.06
CA LEU A 90 -21.29 -13.52 -37.39
C LEU A 90 -22.72 -13.99 -37.64
N GLY A 91 -23.35 -13.32 -38.59
CA GLY A 91 -24.74 -13.42 -38.94
C GLY A 91 -25.23 -14.83 -39.27
N ASN A 92 -26.49 -15.03 -38.91
CA ASN A 92 -27.36 -16.06 -39.45
C ASN A 92 -27.41 -15.97 -40.99
N PRO A 93 -27.50 -17.11 -41.68
CA PRO A 93 -28.35 -17.18 -42.86
C PRO A 93 -29.35 -18.34 -42.73
N ARG A 94 -30.63 -18.00 -42.48
CA ARG A 94 -31.75 -18.61 -43.21
C ARG A 94 -31.62 -18.07 -44.64
N VAL A 95 -31.75 -18.79 -45.75
CA VAL A 95 -32.81 -19.62 -46.36
C VAL A 95 -32.14 -20.18 -47.65
N SER A 96 -32.51 -21.26 -48.32
CA SER A 96 -33.80 -21.90 -48.64
C SER A 96 -33.54 -23.34 -49.10
#